data_AF-A0A2K1KPV2-F1
#
_entry.id   AF-A0A2K1KPV2-F1
#
_cell.length_a   1.000
_cell.length_b   1.000
_cell.length_c   1.000
_cell.angle_alpha   90.00
_cell.angle_beta   90.00
_cell.angle_gamma   90.00
#
_symmetry.space_group_name_H-M   'P 1'
#
loop_
_entity.id
_entity.type
_entity.pdbx_description
1 polymer ?
#
loop_
_entity_poly.entity_id
_entity_poly.type
_entity_poly.pdbx_seq_one_letter_code
_entity_poly.pdbx_strand_id
1 'polypeptide(L)'
;MADELDEIVTILKREIDNEIIIFPILNDVLRTFYEIPLSNVRVVMISQEPYKGIGKANGFLFSNNKKISNEIRSFNIPPHGNLTKWCKQGVLLLNSNLTTK
;
A
#
# COMPACT_ATOMS: atom_id res chain seq x y z
N MET A 1 13.48 -1.73 -18.75
CA MET A 1 13.27 -0.99 -17.49
C MET A 1 12.62 0.38 -17.69
N ALA A 2 13.23 1.36 -18.35
CA ALA A 2 12.56 2.65 -18.62
C ALA A 2 11.30 2.45 -19.49
N ASP A 3 11.45 1.69 -20.57
CA ASP A 3 10.34 1.39 -21.51
C ASP A 3 9.18 0.63 -20.84
N GLU A 4 9.46 -0.23 -19.86
CA GLU A 4 8.45 -1.02 -19.13
C GLU A 4 7.63 -0.13 -18.17
N LEU A 5 8.28 0.86 -17.52
CA LEU A 5 7.61 1.82 -16.66
C LEU A 5 6.68 2.74 -17.47
N ASP A 6 7.14 3.19 -18.63
CA ASP A 6 6.33 4.02 -19.53
C ASP A 6 5.10 3.25 -20.05
N GLU A 7 5.24 1.96 -20.31
CA GLU A 7 4.11 1.09 -20.67
C GLU A 7 3.10 0.97 -19.52
N ILE A 8 3.55 0.76 -18.28
CA ILE A 8 2.67 0.71 -17.10
C ILE A 8 1.91 2.03 -16.92
N VAL A 9 2.61 3.17 -17.05
CA VAL A 9 1.98 4.50 -16.95
C VAL A 9 0.94 4.69 -18.05
N THR A 10 1.22 4.21 -19.26
CA THR A 10 0.30 4.28 -20.39
C THR A 10 -0.96 3.45 -20.14
N ILE A 11 -0.81 2.24 -19.58
CA ILE A 11 -1.94 1.40 -19.19
C ILE A 11 -2.78 2.09 -18.12
N LEU A 12 -2.17 2.61 -17.05
CA LEU A 12 -2.89 3.29 -15.96
C LEU A 12 -3.68 4.50 -16.46
N LYS A 13 -3.08 5.32 -17.33
CA LYS A 13 -3.78 6.47 -17.94
C LYS A 13 -5.01 6.02 -18.72
N ARG A 14 -4.86 4.99 -19.57
CA ARG A 14 -5.97 4.44 -20.35
C ARG A 14 -7.10 3.92 -19.46
N GLU A 15 -6.80 3.23 -18.36
CA GLU A 15 -7.84 2.75 -17.44
C GLU A 15 -8.58 3.93 -16.79
N ILE A 16 -7.86 4.99 -16.37
CA ILE A 16 -8.46 6.19 -15.78
C ILE A 16 -9.34 6.95 -16.79
N ASP A 17 -8.87 7.09 -18.04
CA ASP A 17 -9.62 7.74 -19.12
C ASP A 17 -10.92 6.97 -19.45
N ASN A 18 -10.93 5.66 -19.21
CA ASN A 18 -12.11 4.79 -19.30
C ASN A 18 -12.96 4.75 -18.02
N GLU A 19 -12.77 5.71 -17.10
CA GLU A 19 -13.49 5.83 -15.83
C GLU A 19 -13.33 4.62 -14.89
N ILE A 20 -12.28 3.81 -15.07
CA ILE A 20 -11.95 2.72 -14.13
C ILE A 20 -11.30 3.32 -12.89
N ILE A 21 -11.88 3.01 -11.73
CA ILE A 21 -11.33 3.42 -10.44
C ILE A 21 -10.12 2.52 -10.13
N ILE A 22 -8.97 3.14 -9.90
CA ILE A 22 -7.73 2.45 -9.52
C ILE A 22 -7.42 2.72 -8.05
N PHE A 23 -6.98 1.69 -7.34
CA PHE A 23 -6.55 1.74 -5.94
C PHE A 23 -5.08 1.34 -5.77
N PRO A 24 -4.33 1.98 -4.85
CA PRO A 24 -4.69 3.20 -4.13
C PRO A 24 -4.73 4.42 -5.07
N ILE A 25 -5.02 5.61 -4.54
CA ILE A 25 -4.84 6.85 -5.33
C ILE A 25 -3.41 6.91 -5.86
N LEU A 26 -3.21 7.46 -7.06
CA LEU A 26 -1.90 7.40 -7.75
C LEU A 26 -0.73 7.92 -6.90
N ASN A 27 -0.96 8.98 -6.10
CA ASN A 27 0.06 9.55 -5.23
C ASN A 27 0.53 8.60 -4.11
N ASP A 28 -0.29 7.60 -3.76
CA ASP A 28 0.00 6.65 -2.68
C ASP A 28 0.65 5.34 -3.20
N VAL A 29 0.72 5.12 -4.53
CA VAL A 29 1.23 3.86 -5.12
C VAL A 29 2.66 3.55 -4.67
N LEU A 30 3.51 4.57 -4.53
CA LEU A 30 4.90 4.45 -4.12
C LEU A 30 5.14 4.93 -2.68
N ARG A 31 4.08 5.12 -1.89
CA ARG A 31 4.16 5.72 -0.55
C ARG A 31 5.18 5.05 0.37
N THR A 32 5.20 3.72 0.40
CA THR A 32 6.15 2.96 1.23
C THR A 32 7.61 3.39 1.00
N PHE A 33 8.00 3.71 -0.24
CA PHE A 33 9.38 4.13 -0.55
C PHE A 33 9.70 5.56 -0.09
N TYR A 34 8.69 6.41 0.10
CA TYR A 34 8.87 7.75 0.67
C TYR A 34 8.98 7.73 2.20
N GLU A 35 8.45 6.70 2.85
CA GLU A 35 8.35 6.62 4.31
C GLU A 35 9.57 5.93 4.95
N ILE A 36 10.35 5.19 4.15
CA ILE A 36 11.57 4.50 4.61
C ILE A 36 12.67 4.50 3.53
N PRO A 37 13.85 5.10 3.81
CA PRO A 37 15.02 4.92 2.96
C PRO A 37 15.40 3.43 2.89
N LEU A 38 15.78 2.94 1.70
CA LEU A 38 16.17 1.54 1.49
C LEU A 38 17.29 1.08 2.44
N SER A 39 18.23 1.97 2.79
CA SER A 39 19.31 1.71 3.75
C SER A 39 18.83 1.39 5.17
N ASN A 40 17.60 1.77 5.51
CA ASN A 40 17.03 1.61 6.85
C ASN A 40 16.12 0.39 6.94
N VAL A 41 15.91 -0.35 5.84
CA VAL A 41 15.06 -1.54 5.79
C VAL A 41 15.69 -2.68 6.59
N ARG A 42 14.89 -3.26 7.49
CA ARG A 42 15.26 -4.40 8.35
C ARG A 42 14.38 -5.62 8.11
N VAL A 43 13.11 -5.38 7.77
CA VAL A 43 12.11 -6.42 7.53
C VAL A 43 11.34 -6.05 6.27
N VAL A 44 11.06 -7.03 5.42
CA VAL A 44 10.19 -6.87 4.25
C VAL A 44 8.94 -7.73 4.46
N MET A 45 7.77 -7.12 4.34
CA MET A 45 6.50 -7.84 4.29
C MET A 45 5.89 -7.68 2.90
N ILE A 46 5.42 -8.80 2.34
CA ILE A 46 4.86 -8.86 0.99
C ILE A 46 3.42 -9.39 1.06
N SER A 47 2.54 -8.80 0.25
CA SER A 47 1.20 -9.32 -0.04
C SER A 47 0.90 -9.20 -1.53
N GLN A 48 -0.27 -9.67 -1.96
CA GLN A 48 -0.58 -9.83 -3.37
C GLN A 48 -1.00 -8.53 -4.08
N GLU A 49 -2.05 -7.86 -3.59
CA GLU A 49 -2.61 -6.65 -4.21
C GLU A 49 -3.22 -5.68 -3.18
N PRO A 50 -3.43 -4.39 -3.52
CA PRO A 50 -4.00 -3.41 -2.60
C PRO A 50 -5.47 -3.72 -2.25
N TYR A 51 -5.94 -3.21 -1.11
CA TYR A 51 -7.35 -3.33 -0.75
C TYR A 51 -8.26 -2.56 -1.70
N LYS A 52 -9.34 -3.22 -2.14
CA LYS A 52 -10.38 -2.59 -2.97
C LYS A 52 -11.37 -1.77 -2.13
N GLY A 53 -11.69 -0.57 -2.60
CA GLY A 53 -12.72 0.30 -2.06
C GLY A 53 -12.19 1.65 -1.57
N ILE A 54 -12.99 2.68 -1.83
CA ILE A 54 -12.67 4.08 -1.51
C ILE A 54 -12.33 4.22 -0.02
N GLY A 55 -11.17 4.82 0.26
CA GLY A 55 -10.69 5.09 1.61
C GLY A 55 -10.14 3.88 2.38
N LYS A 56 -9.98 2.70 1.74
CA LYS A 56 -9.38 1.52 2.40
C LYS A 56 -7.88 1.39 2.14
N ALA A 57 -7.43 1.51 0.88
CA ALA A 57 -6.02 1.49 0.55
C ALA A 57 -5.39 2.88 0.74
N ASN A 58 -4.20 2.92 1.36
CA ASN A 58 -3.47 4.16 1.65
C ASN A 58 -1.98 4.08 1.31
N GLY A 59 -1.59 3.10 0.47
CA GLY A 59 -0.20 2.87 0.07
C GLY A 59 0.60 1.92 0.97
N PHE A 60 0.02 1.41 2.07
CA PHE A 60 0.67 0.41 2.91
C PHE A 60 -0.04 -0.96 2.89
N LEU A 61 0.76 -2.01 2.90
CA LEU A 61 0.33 -3.39 3.14
C LEU A 61 -0.54 -3.52 4.40
N PHE A 62 -1.64 -4.27 4.37
CA PHE A 62 -2.52 -4.56 5.52
C PHE A 62 -3.11 -3.35 6.25
N SER A 63 -2.79 -2.13 5.83
CA SER A 63 -3.27 -0.91 6.46
C SER A 63 -4.63 -0.56 5.90
N ASN A 64 -5.62 -0.52 6.80
CA ASN A 64 -6.95 -0.03 6.51
C ASN A 64 -7.32 1.04 7.54
N ASN A 65 -8.13 2.01 7.15
CA ASN A 65 -8.62 3.06 8.05
C ASN A 65 -9.68 2.56 9.06
N LYS A 66 -10.02 1.26 9.05
CA LYS A 66 -11.00 0.64 9.97
C LYS A 66 -10.33 0.01 11.19
N LYS A 67 -11.11 -0.12 12.28
CA LYS A 67 -10.74 -0.85 13.51
C LYS A 67 -10.48 -2.34 13.22
N ILE A 68 -9.48 -2.90 13.88
CA ILE A 68 -9.14 -4.33 13.85
C ILE A 68 -10.03 -5.09 14.86
N SER A 69 -10.50 -6.30 14.51
CA SER A 69 -11.32 -7.16 15.39
C SER A 69 -10.51 -7.74 16.57
N ASN A 70 -11.16 -7.92 17.72
CA ASN A 70 -10.56 -8.25 19.04
C ASN A 70 -10.07 -9.72 19.19
N GLU A 71 -9.33 -10.27 18.24
CA GLU A 71 -9.02 -11.71 18.25
C GLU A 71 -7.78 -12.11 19.09
N ILE A 72 -7.00 -11.15 19.61
CA ILE A 72 -5.77 -11.43 20.39
C ILE A 72 -5.90 -10.88 21.81
N ARG A 73 -6.20 -11.76 22.78
CA ARG A 73 -6.51 -11.39 24.18
C ARG A 73 -5.36 -10.76 24.97
N SER A 74 -4.10 -10.94 24.55
CA SER A 74 -2.91 -10.42 25.23
C SER A 74 -2.27 -9.21 24.56
N PHE A 75 -2.82 -8.78 23.41
CA PHE A 75 -2.28 -7.66 22.64
C PHE A 75 -3.25 -6.47 22.69
N ASN A 76 -2.76 -5.30 23.07
CA ASN A 76 -3.55 -4.07 22.98
C ASN A 76 -3.67 -3.66 21.52
N ILE A 77 -4.74 -4.13 20.88
CA ILE A 77 -5.05 -3.85 19.48
C ILE A 77 -5.28 -2.35 19.30
N PRO A 78 -4.50 -1.67 18.43
CA PRO A 78 -4.72 -0.27 18.15
C PRO A 78 -6.13 -0.02 17.57
N PRO A 79 -6.77 1.12 17.86
CA PRO A 79 -8.08 1.44 17.32
C PRO A 79 -8.08 1.78 15.82
N HIS A 80 -6.94 1.59 15.13
CA HIS A 80 -6.74 1.88 13.72
C HIS A 80 -5.85 0.82 13.06
N GLY A 81 -6.00 0.61 11.75
CA GLY A 81 -5.12 -0.27 10.97
C GLY A 81 -3.86 0.41 10.39
N ASN A 82 -3.61 1.69 10.67
CA ASN A 82 -2.47 2.41 10.08
C ASN A 82 -1.10 1.88 10.59
N LEU A 83 -0.29 1.35 9.67
CA LEU A 83 1.03 0.76 9.94
C LEU A 83 2.22 1.69 9.69
N THR A 84 2.02 3.01 9.50
CA THR A 84 3.11 3.99 9.30
C THR A 84 4.20 3.88 10.39
N LYS A 85 3.82 3.55 11.63
CA LYS A 85 4.78 3.34 12.73
C LYS A 85 5.75 2.19 12.49
N TRP A 86 5.35 1.15 11.75
CA TRP A 86 6.22 0.03 11.39
C TRP A 86 7.22 0.45 10.31
N CYS A 87 6.80 1.24 9.32
CA CYS A 87 7.70 1.80 8.31
C CYS A 87 8.82 2.62 8.97
N LYS A 88 8.49 3.47 9.94
CA LYS A 88 9.50 4.24 10.70
C LYS A 88 10.49 3.37 11.50
N GLN A 89 10.19 2.09 11.72
CA GLN A 89 11.04 1.15 12.46
C GLN A 89 11.86 0.23 11.57
N GLY A 90 11.80 0.38 10.24
CA GLY A 90 12.55 -0.48 9.33
C GLY A 90 11.71 -1.49 8.56
N VAL A 91 10.38 -1.44 8.65
CA VAL A 91 9.51 -2.42 7.97
C VAL A 91 9.06 -1.89 6.61
N LEU A 92 9.54 -2.51 5.54
CA LEU A 92 9.10 -2.25 4.18
C LEU A 92 7.81 -3.02 3.90
N LEU A 93 6.70 -2.31 3.70
CA LEU A 93 5.36 -2.85 3.47
C LEU A 93 5.01 -2.79 1.98
N LEU A 94 5.18 -3.89 1.24
CA LEU A 94 5.09 -3.90 -0.22
C LEU A 94 4.01 -4.86 -0.73
N ASN A 95 3.20 -4.43 -1.69
CA ASN A 95 2.35 -5.36 -2.46
C ASN A 95 3.12 -5.82 -3.71
N SER A 96 2.94 -7.07 -4.13
CA SER A 96 3.51 -7.56 -5.40
C SER A 96 2.87 -6.85 -6.59
N ASN A 97 1.57 -6.53 -6.50
CA ASN A 97 0.89 -5.61 -7.41
C ASN A 97 0.69 -4.28 -6.70
N LEU A 98 1.20 -3.18 -7.25
CA LEU A 98 1.09 -1.86 -6.60
C LEU A 98 -0.26 -1.17 -6.84
N THR A 99 -1.02 -1.61 -7.85
CA THR A 99 -2.35 -1.08 -8.21
C THR A 99 -3.35 -2.22 -8.45
N THR A 100 -4.63 -1.95 -8.20
CA THR A 100 -5.76 -2.82 -8.59
C THR A 100 -6.96 -1.96 -9.00
N LYS A 101 -7.93 -2.57 -9.69
CA LYS A 101 -9.23 -1.97 -10.01
C LYS A 101 -10.29 -2.37 -8.97
#